data_AF-A0A0Q5QUF3-F1
#
_entry.id   AF-A0A0Q5QUF3-F1
#
_cell.length_a   1.000
_cell.length_b   1.000
_cell.length_c   1.000
_cell.angle_alpha   90.00
_cell.angle_beta   90.00
_cell.angle_gamma   90.00
#
_symmetry.space_group_name_H-M   'P 1'
#
loop_
_entity.id
_entity.type
_entity.pdbx_description
1 polymer ?
#
loop_
_entity_poly.entity_id
_entity_poly.type
_entity_poly.pdbx_seq_one_letter_code
_entity_poly.pdbx_strand_id
1 'polypeptide(L)'
;MMPGPSEQRLAAFALVNADIAAVSERAGYEFRRLVELINTQKRYPALVPVLIEWVKTVDERTSLTDPRDLGDLRESLYRALTTLDALGTEAVPLLLTQYKVDPLLSDFNSYGLSNALLYLAMPSNFDDIARLAQDRSIGGRSPLLDWLIQQGREDGLQIVVREIEDPKVRPLAIKHLRKFRPLPTGLRPVIEPYLDDPDSEVRKQAKLTLKKLP
;
A
#
# COMPACT_ATOMS: atom_id res chain seq x y z
N MET A 1 -7.69 -9.84 -27.35
CA MET A 1 -6.45 -10.53 -26.96
C MET A 1 -5.52 -9.46 -26.41
N MET A 2 -5.23 -9.45 -25.11
CA MET A 2 -4.25 -8.50 -24.56
C MET A 2 -2.88 -8.83 -25.17
N PRO A 3 -2.09 -7.83 -25.61
CA PRO A 3 -0.73 -8.10 -26.08
C PRO A 3 0.08 -8.77 -24.96
N GLY A 4 0.96 -9.70 -25.33
CA GLY A 4 1.89 -10.32 -24.39
C GLY A 4 2.85 -9.31 -23.76
N PRO A 5 3.61 -9.69 -22.72
CA PRO A 5 4.56 -8.80 -22.07
C PRO A 5 5.60 -8.29 -23.07
N SER A 6 5.95 -7.01 -22.98
CA SER A 6 6.97 -6.40 -23.85
C SER A 6 8.35 -7.03 -23.60
N GLU A 7 9.24 -6.99 -24.60
CA GLU A 7 10.63 -7.46 -24.43
C GLU A 7 11.37 -6.67 -23.35
N GLN A 8 11.13 -5.35 -23.27
CA GLN A 8 11.70 -4.48 -22.23
C GLN A 8 11.24 -4.92 -20.83
N ARG A 9 9.96 -5.29 -20.68
CA ARG A 9 9.42 -5.85 -19.43
C ARG A 9 10.11 -7.15 -19.07
N LEU A 10 10.24 -8.08 -20.01
CA LEU A 10 10.91 -9.35 -19.76
C LEU A 10 12.37 -9.15 -19.32
N ALA A 11 13.09 -8.23 -19.98
CA ALA A 11 14.47 -7.88 -19.63
C ALA A 11 14.57 -7.27 -18.23
N ALA A 12 13.72 -6.30 -17.89
CA ALA A 12 13.72 -5.67 -16.57
C ALA A 12 13.43 -6.67 -15.44
N PHE A 13 12.45 -7.55 -15.62
CA PHE A 13 12.18 -8.62 -14.65
C PHE A 13 13.33 -9.63 -14.58
N ALA A 14 14.02 -9.93 -15.69
CA ALA A 14 15.18 -10.81 -15.68
C ALA A 14 16.34 -10.22 -14.84
N LEU A 15 16.58 -8.91 -14.89
CA LEU A 15 17.61 -8.25 -14.09
C LEU A 15 17.35 -8.39 -12.58
N VAL A 16 16.15 -8.04 -12.11
CA VAL A 16 15.81 -8.19 -10.68
C VAL A 16 15.80 -9.65 -10.23
N ASN A 17 15.36 -10.57 -11.10
CA ASN A 17 15.39 -12.01 -10.81
C ASN A 17 16.83 -12.53 -10.70
N ALA A 18 17.77 -12.02 -11.51
CA ALA A 18 19.18 -12.39 -11.42
C ALA A 18 19.79 -11.96 -10.08
N ASP A 19 19.52 -10.73 -9.63
CA ASP A 19 19.97 -10.26 -8.32
C ASP A 19 19.36 -11.06 -7.16
N ILE A 20 18.05 -11.36 -7.25
CA ILE A 20 17.37 -12.23 -6.28
C ILE A 20 18.01 -13.62 -6.23
N ALA A 21 18.26 -14.23 -7.39
CA ALA A 21 18.86 -15.55 -7.47
C ALA A 21 20.28 -15.56 -6.87
N ALA A 22 21.09 -14.56 -7.19
CA ALA A 22 22.46 -14.45 -6.69
C ALA A 22 22.52 -14.31 -5.16
N VAL A 23 21.67 -13.46 -4.57
CA VAL A 23 21.61 -13.32 -3.10
C VAL A 23 20.97 -14.55 -2.44
N SER A 24 19.96 -15.14 -3.08
CA SER A 24 19.34 -16.36 -2.59
C SER A 24 20.32 -17.53 -2.54
N GLU A 25 21.18 -17.70 -3.54
CA GLU A 25 22.21 -18.75 -3.53
C GLU A 25 23.17 -18.59 -2.34
N ARG A 26 23.67 -17.37 -2.11
CA ARG A 26 24.56 -17.08 -0.98
C ARG A 26 23.90 -17.27 0.39
N ALA A 27 22.59 -16.99 0.47
CA ALA A 27 21.82 -17.09 1.71
C ALA A 27 21.15 -18.47 1.90
N GLY A 28 21.26 -19.39 0.94
CA GLY A 28 20.61 -20.70 0.98
C GLY A 28 19.09 -20.66 0.78
N TYR A 29 18.56 -19.64 0.10
CA TYR A 29 17.13 -19.54 -0.23
C TYR A 29 16.80 -20.20 -1.58
N GLU A 30 15.55 -20.66 -1.71
CA GLU A 30 15.01 -21.25 -2.94
C GLU A 30 14.49 -20.22 -3.95
N PHE A 31 14.41 -18.95 -3.56
CA PHE A 31 13.83 -17.90 -4.40
C PHE A 31 14.70 -17.61 -5.61
N ARG A 32 14.08 -17.51 -6.77
CA ARG A 32 14.73 -17.18 -8.05
C ARG A 32 14.02 -16.04 -8.76
N ARG A 33 12.76 -15.75 -8.42
CA ARG A 33 11.97 -14.72 -9.06
C ARG A 33 11.24 -13.83 -8.06
N LEU A 34 11.08 -12.56 -8.42
CA LEU A 34 10.37 -11.56 -7.61
C LEU A 34 8.96 -12.02 -7.22
N VAL A 35 8.22 -12.65 -8.14
CA VAL A 35 6.86 -13.16 -7.89
C VAL A 35 6.79 -14.21 -6.77
N GLU A 36 7.88 -14.92 -6.51
CA GLU A 36 7.96 -15.93 -5.45
C GLU A 36 8.04 -15.27 -4.07
N LEU A 37 8.59 -14.06 -3.96
CA LEU A 37 8.65 -13.28 -2.72
C LEU A 37 7.30 -12.68 -2.34
N ILE A 38 6.44 -12.41 -3.33
CA ILE A 38 5.12 -11.79 -3.15
C ILE A 38 4.10 -12.76 -2.55
N ASN A 39 4.22 -14.06 -2.87
CA ASN A 39 3.22 -15.08 -2.52
C ASN A 39 3.70 -16.07 -1.45
N THR A 40 4.86 -15.82 -0.83
CA THR A 40 5.45 -16.72 0.16
C THR A 40 5.16 -16.28 1.58
N GLN A 41 5.17 -17.26 2.50
CA GLN A 41 5.19 -17.02 3.95
C GLN A 41 6.60 -17.19 4.55
N LYS A 42 7.57 -17.63 3.74
CA LYS A 42 8.96 -17.82 4.18
C LYS A 42 9.65 -16.47 4.32
N ARG A 43 10.51 -16.35 5.33
CA ARG A 43 11.33 -15.15 5.61
C ARG A 43 12.48 -15.03 4.62
N TYR A 44 12.87 -13.80 4.27
CA TYR A 44 13.97 -13.52 3.34
C TYR A 44 14.74 -12.24 3.70
N PRO A 45 15.26 -12.10 4.93
CA PRO A 45 15.92 -10.87 5.38
C PRO A 45 17.11 -10.46 4.51
N ALA A 46 17.87 -11.43 3.95
CA ALA A 46 19.00 -11.11 3.08
C ALA A 46 18.58 -10.47 1.74
N LEU A 47 17.33 -10.64 1.30
CA LEU A 47 16.80 -10.03 0.06
C LEU A 47 16.24 -8.62 0.28
N VAL A 48 15.96 -8.21 1.52
CA VAL A 48 15.39 -6.88 1.79
C VAL A 48 16.29 -5.73 1.28
N PRO A 49 17.62 -5.71 1.54
CA PRO A 49 18.49 -4.68 1.00
C PRO A 49 18.50 -4.61 -0.54
N VAL A 50 18.38 -5.77 -1.21
CA VAL A 50 18.30 -5.85 -2.69
C VAL A 50 17.02 -5.20 -3.18
N LEU A 51 15.87 -5.53 -2.57
CA LEU A 51 14.58 -4.96 -2.95
C LEU A 51 14.52 -3.45 -2.73
N ILE A 52 15.08 -2.96 -1.62
CA ILE A 52 15.21 -1.54 -1.33
C ILE A 52 16.04 -0.83 -2.40
N GLU A 53 17.20 -1.39 -2.73
CA GLU A 53 18.07 -0.83 -3.77
C GLU A 53 17.39 -0.80 -5.14
N TRP A 54 16.63 -1.85 -5.48
CA TRP A 54 15.82 -1.89 -6.69
C TRP A 54 14.75 -0.79 -6.72
N VAL A 55 14.06 -0.52 -5.61
CA VAL A 55 13.09 0.58 -5.55
C VAL A 55 13.77 1.94 -5.76
N LYS A 56 14.98 2.15 -5.20
CA LYS A 56 15.73 3.40 -5.38
C LYS A 56 16.15 3.66 -6.82
N THR A 57 16.54 2.60 -7.54
CA THR A 57 17.28 2.71 -8.80
C THR A 57 16.54 2.10 -9.99
N VAL A 58 15.23 1.81 -9.86
CA VAL A 58 14.44 1.14 -10.91
C VAL A 58 14.50 1.87 -12.25
N ASP A 59 14.47 3.20 -12.23
CA ASP A 59 14.50 4.03 -13.45
C ASP A 59 15.89 4.05 -14.10
N GLU A 60 16.95 3.92 -13.32
CA GLU A 60 18.34 3.89 -13.80
C GLU A 60 18.74 2.50 -14.29
N ARG A 61 18.24 1.45 -13.62
CA ARG A 61 18.58 0.05 -13.88
C ARG A 61 17.83 -0.56 -15.05
N THR A 62 16.70 0.03 -15.45
CA THR A 62 15.83 -0.55 -16.48
C THR A 62 15.70 0.37 -17.68
N SER A 63 15.53 -0.22 -18.86
CA SER A 63 15.22 0.51 -20.09
C SER A 63 13.71 0.60 -20.33
N LEU A 64 12.89 0.57 -19.27
CA LEU A 64 11.44 0.55 -19.38
C LEU A 64 10.93 1.92 -19.81
N THR A 65 10.28 1.98 -20.98
CA THR A 65 9.65 3.21 -21.47
C THR A 65 8.13 3.19 -21.39
N ASP A 66 7.49 2.01 -21.30
CA ASP A 66 6.04 1.90 -21.08
C ASP A 66 5.72 2.16 -19.60
N PRO A 67 4.94 3.20 -19.26
CA PRO A 67 4.57 3.51 -17.87
C PRO A 67 3.86 2.36 -17.15
N ARG A 68 3.15 1.49 -17.89
CA ARG A 68 2.47 0.32 -17.31
C ARG A 68 3.47 -0.74 -16.89
N ASP A 69 4.47 -1.03 -17.72
CA ASP A 69 5.49 -2.03 -17.41
C ASP A 69 6.37 -1.59 -16.23
N LEU A 70 6.72 -0.30 -16.18
CA LEU A 70 7.40 0.31 -15.04
C LEU A 70 6.54 0.27 -13.78
N GLY A 71 5.24 0.56 -13.92
CA GLY A 71 4.26 0.43 -12.86
C GLY A 71 4.20 -1.00 -12.30
N ASP A 72 4.07 -2.01 -13.15
CA ASP A 72 4.01 -3.41 -12.72
C ASP A 72 5.26 -3.85 -11.94
N LEU A 73 6.45 -3.41 -12.37
CA LEU A 73 7.70 -3.71 -11.68
C LEU A 73 7.75 -3.03 -10.30
N ARG A 74 7.42 -1.74 -10.22
CA ARG A 74 7.36 -0.99 -8.95
C ARG A 74 6.36 -1.62 -7.98
N GLU A 75 5.16 -1.97 -8.44
CA GLU A 75 4.16 -2.64 -7.60
C GLU A 75 4.65 -3.98 -7.06
N SER A 76 5.30 -4.78 -7.92
CA SER A 76 5.87 -6.07 -7.53
C SER A 76 6.95 -5.92 -6.45
N LEU A 77 7.79 -4.88 -6.56
CA LEU A 77 8.79 -4.55 -5.55
C LEU A 77 8.16 -4.10 -4.23
N TYR A 78 7.14 -3.24 -4.25
CA TYR A 78 6.43 -2.81 -3.03
C TYR A 78 5.78 -3.99 -2.30
N ARG A 79 5.19 -4.92 -3.06
CA ARG A 79 4.60 -6.14 -2.49
C ARG A 79 5.65 -7.08 -1.93
N ALA A 80 6.78 -7.26 -2.60
CA ALA A 80 7.89 -8.04 -2.06
C ALA A 80 8.52 -7.41 -0.80
N LEU A 81 8.42 -6.09 -0.63
CA LEU A 81 8.81 -5.42 0.62
C LEU A 81 7.78 -5.57 1.74
N THR A 82 6.56 -6.05 1.45
CA THR A 82 5.52 -6.25 2.47
C THR A 82 5.79 -7.51 3.30
N THR A 83 6.90 -7.48 4.04
CA THR A 83 7.38 -8.56 4.90
C THR A 83 7.84 -7.99 6.25
N LEU A 84 7.71 -8.78 7.31
CA LEU A 84 8.22 -8.43 8.63
C LEU A 84 9.74 -8.22 8.64
N ASP A 85 10.48 -8.76 7.65
CA ASP A 85 11.92 -8.54 7.50
C ASP A 85 12.27 -7.09 7.11
N ALA A 86 11.32 -6.33 6.56
CA ALA A 86 11.54 -4.94 6.17
C ALA A 86 11.20 -3.92 7.28
N LEU A 87 10.63 -4.38 8.40
CA LEU A 87 10.35 -3.53 9.55
C LEU A 87 11.63 -2.96 10.16
N GLY A 88 11.61 -1.66 10.50
CA GLY A 88 12.76 -0.97 11.10
C GLY A 88 13.94 -0.72 10.13
N THR A 89 13.79 -1.07 8.86
CA THR A 89 14.77 -0.75 7.80
C THR A 89 14.47 0.60 7.15
N GLU A 90 15.28 0.99 6.16
CA GLU A 90 15.02 2.17 5.33
C GLU A 90 13.84 2.01 4.35
N ALA A 91 13.13 0.88 4.35
CA ALA A 91 11.98 0.65 3.49
C ALA A 91 10.89 1.72 3.67
N VAL A 92 10.51 2.05 4.90
CA VAL A 92 9.45 3.06 5.15
C VAL A 92 9.81 4.45 4.62
N PRO A 93 10.96 5.08 5.01
CA PRO A 93 11.30 6.38 4.47
C PRO A 93 11.45 6.36 2.95
N LEU A 94 11.97 5.28 2.35
CA LEU A 94 12.02 5.12 0.90
C LEU A 94 10.63 5.07 0.26
N LEU A 95 9.70 4.28 0.80
CA LEU A 95 8.33 4.19 0.29
C LEU A 95 7.62 5.55 0.39
N LEU A 96 7.86 6.32 1.46
CA LEU A 96 7.32 7.67 1.59
C LEU A 96 7.85 8.64 0.50
N THR A 97 9.10 8.49 0.05
CA THR A 97 9.63 9.32 -1.04
C THR A 97 9.01 8.96 -2.40
N GLN A 98 8.50 7.74 -2.56
CA GLN A 98 7.90 7.29 -3.82
C GLN A 98 6.63 8.06 -4.23
N TYR A 99 5.95 8.74 -3.30
CA TYR A 99 4.82 9.62 -3.66
C TYR A 99 5.24 10.91 -4.37
N LYS A 100 6.54 11.21 -4.43
CA LYS A 100 7.09 12.45 -5.00
C LYS A 100 7.83 12.22 -6.33
N VAL A 101 7.81 11.00 -6.86
CA VAL A 101 8.46 10.68 -8.13
C VAL A 101 7.73 11.32 -9.29
N ASP A 102 8.47 11.63 -10.36
CA ASP A 102 7.94 12.15 -11.62
C ASP A 102 8.20 11.13 -12.74
N PRO A 103 7.16 10.65 -13.48
CA PRO A 103 5.75 10.97 -13.31
C PRO A 103 5.15 10.41 -12.02
N LEU A 104 4.11 11.08 -11.51
CA LEU A 104 3.35 10.62 -10.35
C LEU A 104 2.86 9.18 -10.55
N LEU A 105 2.81 8.43 -9.44
CA LEU A 105 2.35 7.05 -9.43
C LEU A 105 0.89 6.94 -9.89
N SER A 106 0.60 5.92 -10.69
CA SER A 106 -0.78 5.53 -10.99
C SER A 106 -1.55 5.15 -9.72
N ASP A 107 -2.88 5.12 -9.78
CA ASP A 107 -3.72 4.66 -8.66
C ASP A 107 -3.36 3.23 -8.21
N PHE A 108 -3.04 2.36 -9.17
CA PHE A 108 -2.62 0.99 -8.92
C PHE A 108 -1.30 0.93 -8.13
N ASN A 109 -0.30 1.70 -8.57
CA ASN A 109 0.99 1.78 -7.89
C ASN A 109 0.88 2.41 -6.50
N SER A 110 0.11 3.50 -6.40
CA SER A 110 -0.15 4.18 -5.14
C SER A 110 -0.82 3.24 -4.15
N TYR A 111 -1.73 2.37 -4.60
CA TYR A 111 -2.35 1.37 -3.75
C TYR A 111 -1.33 0.33 -3.24
N GLY A 112 -0.51 -0.25 -4.13
CA GLY A 112 0.54 -1.20 -3.74
C GLY A 112 1.53 -0.61 -2.74
N LEU A 113 1.94 0.65 -2.96
CA LEU A 113 2.79 1.43 -2.06
C LEU A 113 2.14 1.64 -0.69
N SER A 114 0.89 2.11 -0.68
CA SER A 114 0.13 2.37 0.55
C SER A 114 -0.12 1.08 1.34
N ASN A 115 -0.31 -0.04 0.64
CA ASN A 115 -0.48 -1.34 1.27
C ASN A 115 0.83 -1.82 1.92
N ALA A 116 1.99 -1.58 1.32
CA ALA A 116 3.27 -1.84 1.99
C ALA A 116 3.42 -0.98 3.27
N LEU A 117 3.08 0.31 3.20
CA LEU A 117 3.10 1.20 4.36
C LEU A 117 2.14 0.77 5.47
N LEU A 118 0.97 0.24 5.14
CA LEU A 118 0.02 -0.31 6.13
C LEU A 118 0.67 -1.38 7.04
N TYR A 119 1.62 -2.17 6.53
CA TYR A 119 2.29 -3.21 7.32
C TYR A 119 3.63 -2.75 7.91
N LEU A 120 4.30 -1.78 7.27
CA LEU A 120 5.67 -1.39 7.63
C LEU A 120 5.77 -0.12 8.47
N ALA A 121 4.82 0.81 8.34
CA ALA A 121 4.88 2.09 9.03
C ALA A 121 4.73 1.90 10.54
N MET A 122 5.58 2.60 11.29
CA MET A 122 5.63 2.58 12.76
C MET A 122 4.90 3.80 13.33
N PRO A 123 4.49 3.81 14.61
CA PRO A 123 3.81 4.96 15.21
C PRO A 123 4.53 6.30 15.04
N SER A 124 5.88 6.30 14.92
CA SER A 124 6.69 7.47 14.64
C SER A 124 6.45 8.09 13.25
N ASN A 125 5.83 7.35 12.32
CA ASN A 125 5.49 7.82 10.97
C ASN A 125 4.09 8.45 10.90
N PHE A 126 3.41 8.63 12.03
CA PHE A 126 2.01 9.04 12.06
C PHE A 126 1.74 10.31 11.26
N ASP A 127 2.54 11.35 11.43
CA ASP A 127 2.30 12.64 10.77
C ASP A 127 2.46 12.55 9.25
N ASP A 128 3.41 11.74 8.76
CA ASP A 128 3.58 11.49 7.34
C ASP A 128 2.42 10.71 6.75
N ILE A 129 1.98 9.64 7.43
CA ILE A 129 0.84 8.83 6.98
C ILE A 129 -0.46 9.65 7.04
N ALA A 130 -0.66 10.45 8.09
CA ALA A 130 -1.80 11.35 8.24
C ALA A 130 -1.87 12.39 7.12
N ARG A 131 -0.73 12.98 6.74
CA ARG A 131 -0.64 13.93 5.63
C ARG A 131 -1.01 13.27 4.31
N LEU A 132 -0.44 12.10 4.01
CA LEU A 132 -0.72 11.36 2.76
C LEU A 132 -2.17 10.87 2.69
N ALA A 133 -2.73 10.40 3.80
CA ALA A 133 -4.11 9.92 3.86
C ALA A 133 -5.16 11.03 3.54
N GLN A 134 -4.80 12.30 3.72
CA GLN A 134 -5.65 13.47 3.42
C GLN A 134 -5.38 14.07 2.03
N ASP A 135 -4.33 13.63 1.34
CA ASP A 135 -3.94 14.20 0.05
C ASP A 135 -4.79 13.66 -1.10
N ARG A 136 -5.88 14.35 -1.45
CA ARG A 136 -6.81 13.93 -2.50
C ARG A 136 -6.20 13.86 -3.91
N SER A 137 -4.98 14.37 -4.11
CA SER A 137 -4.27 14.27 -5.39
C SER A 137 -3.66 12.89 -5.64
N ILE A 138 -3.49 12.06 -4.60
CA ILE A 138 -2.91 10.72 -4.73
C ILE A 138 -3.97 9.61 -4.70
N GLY A 139 -3.66 8.53 -5.41
CA GLY A 139 -4.36 7.26 -5.31
C GLY A 139 -4.01 6.50 -4.03
N GLY A 140 -4.62 5.33 -3.83
CA GLY A 140 -4.19 4.39 -2.79
C GLY A 140 -4.40 4.81 -1.34
N ARG A 141 -5.13 5.89 -1.03
CA ARG A 141 -5.27 6.40 0.35
C ARG A 141 -5.94 5.45 1.35
N SER A 142 -6.73 4.48 0.89
CA SER A 142 -7.51 3.61 1.78
C SER A 142 -6.67 2.77 2.76
N PRO A 143 -5.59 2.08 2.34
CA PRO A 143 -4.65 1.46 3.28
C PRO A 143 -4.05 2.42 4.32
N LEU A 144 -3.77 3.67 3.96
CA LEU A 144 -3.26 4.67 4.90
C LEU A 144 -4.32 5.02 5.97
N LEU A 145 -5.59 5.17 5.56
CA LEU A 145 -6.71 5.37 6.48
C LEU A 145 -6.91 4.16 7.42
N ASP A 146 -6.72 2.93 6.93
CA ASP A 146 -6.74 1.72 7.75
C ASP A 146 -5.63 1.78 8.82
N TRP A 147 -4.42 2.16 8.41
CA TRP A 147 -3.28 2.27 9.32
C TRP A 147 -3.55 3.29 10.43
N LEU A 148 -4.12 4.46 10.11
CA LEU A 148 -4.48 5.48 11.11
C LEU A 148 -5.48 4.96 12.14
N ILE A 149 -6.49 4.18 11.73
CA ILE A 149 -7.42 3.55 12.66
C ILE A 149 -6.72 2.55 13.57
N GLN A 150 -5.80 1.76 13.03
CA GLN A 150 -5.07 0.74 13.81
C GLN A 150 -4.16 1.35 14.89
N GLN A 151 -3.76 2.62 14.75
CA GLN A 151 -3.00 3.31 15.80
C GLN A 151 -3.85 3.65 17.03
N GLY A 152 -5.19 3.58 16.93
CA GLY A 152 -6.09 3.84 18.06
C GLY A 152 -6.07 5.29 18.57
N ARG A 153 -5.51 6.23 17.79
CA ARG A 153 -5.44 7.65 18.15
C ARG A 153 -6.70 8.40 17.71
N GLU A 154 -7.15 9.32 18.56
CA GLU A 154 -8.34 10.13 18.28
C GLU A 154 -8.16 11.04 17.06
N ASP A 155 -6.98 11.65 16.89
CA ASP A 155 -6.69 12.46 15.70
C ASP A 155 -6.74 11.65 14.39
N GLY A 156 -6.23 10.41 14.42
CA GLY A 156 -6.34 9.45 13.31
C GLY A 156 -7.79 9.09 13.00
N LEU A 157 -8.61 8.89 14.03
CA LEU A 157 -10.05 8.70 13.87
C LEU A 157 -10.72 9.91 13.21
N GLN A 158 -10.42 11.13 13.67
CA GLN A 158 -11.01 12.35 13.11
C GLN A 158 -10.64 12.54 11.63
N ILE A 159 -9.41 12.20 11.23
CA ILE A 159 -9.01 12.18 9.81
C ILE A 159 -9.91 11.23 9.02
N VAL A 160 -10.05 9.99 9.47
CA VAL A 160 -10.82 8.97 8.74
C VAL A 160 -12.31 9.32 8.67
N VAL A 161 -12.84 9.97 9.71
CA VAL A 161 -14.22 10.52 9.70
C VAL A 161 -14.40 11.58 8.61
N ARG A 162 -13.46 12.54 8.48
CA ARG A 162 -13.53 13.57 7.44
C ARG A 162 -13.42 12.98 6.03
N GLU A 163 -12.59 11.95 5.86
CA GLU A 163 -12.40 11.31 4.55
C GLU A 163 -13.61 10.49 4.06
N ILE A 164 -14.64 10.26 4.89
CA ILE A 164 -15.90 9.64 4.43
C ILE A 164 -16.57 10.52 3.35
N GLU A 165 -16.37 11.84 3.39
CA GLU A 165 -16.95 12.75 2.40
C GLU A 165 -16.45 12.49 0.98
N ASP A 166 -15.22 11.97 0.82
CA ASP A 166 -14.63 11.69 -0.47
C ASP A 166 -15.15 10.37 -1.06
N PRO A 167 -15.92 10.39 -2.18
CA PRO A 167 -16.46 9.18 -2.79
C PRO A 167 -15.41 8.11 -3.13
N LYS A 168 -14.15 8.50 -3.41
CA LYS A 168 -13.09 7.55 -3.79
C LYS A 168 -12.69 6.60 -2.66
N VAL A 169 -12.85 7.02 -1.40
CA VAL A 169 -12.43 6.24 -0.23
C VAL A 169 -13.57 5.97 0.75
N ARG A 170 -14.69 6.68 0.65
CA ARG A 170 -15.89 6.57 1.50
C ARG A 170 -16.26 5.15 1.95
N PRO A 171 -16.51 4.17 1.06
CA PRO A 171 -16.92 2.84 1.50
C PRO A 171 -15.86 2.18 2.39
N LEU A 172 -14.58 2.37 2.06
CA LEU A 172 -13.46 1.81 2.81
C LEU A 172 -13.20 2.58 4.11
N ALA A 173 -13.33 3.92 4.13
CA ALA A 173 -13.27 4.71 5.35
C ALA A 173 -14.33 4.26 6.36
N ILE A 174 -15.59 4.10 5.94
CA ILE A 174 -16.68 3.58 6.79
C ILE A 174 -16.38 2.17 7.30
N LYS A 175 -15.83 1.31 6.44
CA LYS A 175 -15.39 -0.05 6.82
C LYS A 175 -14.29 -0.01 7.88
N HIS A 176 -13.33 0.89 7.75
CA HIS A 176 -12.18 1.00 8.66
C HIS A 176 -12.58 1.54 10.01
N LEU A 177 -13.48 2.53 10.11
CA LEU A 177 -13.97 3.09 11.37
C LEU A 177 -14.45 2.00 12.34
N ARG A 178 -15.09 0.95 11.82
CA ARG A 178 -15.56 -0.21 12.60
C ARG A 178 -14.44 -0.97 13.31
N LYS A 179 -13.17 -0.77 12.95
CA LYS A 179 -12.00 -1.37 13.59
C LYS A 179 -11.48 -0.54 14.77
N PHE A 180 -11.86 0.73 14.90
CA PHE A 180 -11.42 1.60 15.98
C PHE A 180 -11.93 1.10 17.34
N ARG A 181 -11.10 1.18 18.38
CA ARG A 181 -11.41 0.68 19.73
C ARG A 181 -10.98 1.69 20.81
N PRO A 182 -11.85 2.03 21.78
CA PRO A 182 -13.28 1.70 21.81
C PRO A 182 -14.04 2.42 20.69
N LEU A 183 -15.10 1.81 20.16
CA LEU A 183 -15.86 2.40 19.06
C LEU A 183 -16.77 3.52 19.60
N PRO A 184 -16.65 4.78 19.17
CA PRO A 184 -17.38 5.89 19.80
C PRO A 184 -18.87 5.89 19.47
N THR A 185 -19.71 6.18 20.47
CA THR A 185 -21.16 6.39 20.33
C THR A 185 -21.49 7.52 19.36
N GLY A 186 -20.67 8.58 19.33
CA GLY A 186 -20.84 9.76 18.48
C GLY A 186 -20.74 9.51 16.97
N LEU A 187 -20.31 8.32 16.52
CA LEU A 187 -20.22 8.01 15.09
C LEU A 187 -21.58 7.72 14.45
N ARG A 188 -22.62 7.36 15.22
CA ARG A 188 -23.94 7.02 14.67
C ARG A 188 -24.52 8.12 13.76
N PRO A 189 -24.65 9.38 14.19
CA PRO A 189 -25.17 10.45 13.32
C PRO A 189 -24.28 10.76 12.11
N VAL A 190 -22.99 10.38 12.16
CA VAL A 190 -22.06 10.54 11.03
C VAL A 190 -22.27 9.46 9.97
N ILE A 191 -22.59 8.22 10.38
CA ILE A 191 -22.72 7.07 9.48
C ILE A 191 -24.14 6.89 8.95
N GLU A 192 -25.17 7.21 9.73
CA GLU A 192 -26.59 7.04 9.34
C GLU A 192 -26.96 7.66 7.99
N PRO A 193 -26.49 8.87 7.61
CA PRO A 193 -26.79 9.46 6.31
C PRO A 193 -26.36 8.59 5.11
N TYR A 194 -25.36 7.73 5.28
CA TYR A 194 -24.83 6.87 4.23
C TYR A 194 -25.65 5.59 4.00
N LEU A 195 -26.76 5.39 4.73
CA LEU A 195 -27.70 4.29 4.48
C LEU A 195 -28.43 4.42 3.14
N ASP A 196 -28.58 5.65 2.63
CA ASP A 196 -29.27 5.99 1.39
C ASP A 196 -28.31 6.48 0.29
N ASP A 197 -26.99 6.31 0.48
CA ASP A 197 -25.98 6.68 -0.52
C ASP A 197 -26.24 5.97 -1.86
N PRO A 198 -26.06 6.62 -3.02
CA PRO A 198 -26.26 5.99 -4.33
C PRO A 198 -25.37 4.75 -4.55
N ASP A 199 -24.18 4.70 -3.95
CA ASP A 199 -23.28 3.55 -4.02
C ASP A 199 -23.72 2.41 -3.09
N SER A 200 -24.00 1.26 -3.67
CA SER A 200 -24.40 0.05 -2.94
C SER A 200 -23.36 -0.46 -1.94
N GLU A 201 -22.06 -0.31 -2.22
CA GLU A 201 -21.00 -0.71 -1.29
C GLU A 201 -20.94 0.24 -0.10
N VAL A 202 -21.19 1.55 -0.30
CA VAL A 202 -21.31 2.52 0.79
C VAL A 202 -22.48 2.15 1.70
N ARG A 203 -23.68 1.92 1.15
CA ARG A 203 -24.85 1.49 1.94
C ARG A 203 -24.58 0.22 2.74
N LYS A 204 -23.90 -0.75 2.13
CA LYS A 204 -23.51 -2.01 2.78
C LYS A 204 -22.55 -1.75 3.96
N GLN A 205 -21.50 -0.95 3.76
CA GLN A 205 -20.55 -0.67 4.83
C GLN A 205 -21.18 0.16 5.95
N ALA A 206 -22.06 1.12 5.63
CA ALA A 206 -22.82 1.88 6.61
C ALA A 206 -23.66 0.95 7.50
N LYS A 207 -24.48 0.06 6.90
CA LYS A 207 -25.27 -0.95 7.63
C LYS A 207 -24.42 -1.82 8.55
N LEU A 208 -23.27 -2.29 8.07
CA LEU A 208 -22.37 -3.14 8.86
C LEU A 208 -21.69 -2.37 10.01
N THR A 209 -21.40 -1.09 9.82
CA THR A 209 -20.80 -0.24 10.85
C THR A 209 -21.81 0.15 11.92
N LEU A 210 -23.02 0.58 11.55
CA LEU A 210 -24.10 0.91 12.50
C LEU A 210 -24.49 -0.26 13.41
N LYS A 211 -24.44 -1.50 12.91
CA LYS A 211 -24.68 -2.71 13.72
C LYS A 211 -23.64 -2.94 14.82
N LYS A 212 -22.44 -2.37 14.71
CA LYS A 212 -21.36 -2.51 15.70
C LYS A 212 -21.23 -1.31 16.62
N LEU A 213 -21.85 -0.18 16.27
CA LEU A 213 -21.85 0.99 17.14
C LEU A 213 -22.62 0.66 18.43
N PRO A 214 -22.11 1.13 19.58
CA PRO A 214 -22.83 1.04 20.84
C PRO A 214 -24.18 1.78 20.80
#